data_AF-A0A063ZJ31-F1
#
_entry.id   AF-A0A063ZJ31-F1
#
_cell.length_a   1.000
_cell.length_b   1.000
_cell.length_c   1.000
_cell.angle_alpha   90.00
_cell.angle_beta   90.00
_cell.angle_gamma   90.00
#
_symmetry.space_group_name_H-M   'P 1'
#
loop_
_entity.id
_entity.type
_entity.pdbx_description
1 polymer ?
#
loop_
_entity_poly.entity_id
_entity_poly.type
_entity_poly.pdbx_seq_one_letter_code
_entity_poly.pdbx_strand_id
1 'polypeptide(L)'
;MSNADTAGGDGGPEMVQINLRLSKSFLEDIDMTWEEQGFNSRSEFLRYAARDAIKHPEFSREGWKQIAASEYERRSGSAELVSREDVIEMMDRGEDEE
;
A
#
# COMPACT_ATOMS: atom_id res chain seq x y z
N MET A 1 17.95 -15.09 18.56
CA MET A 1 16.69 -14.67 19.23
C MET A 1 17.01 -13.42 20.04
N SER A 2 16.82 -12.24 19.46
CA SER A 2 17.07 -10.98 20.18
C SER A 2 15.85 -10.64 21.02
N ASN A 3 15.96 -10.83 22.33
CA ASN A 3 15.02 -10.31 23.30
C ASN A 3 15.31 -8.82 23.46
N ALA A 4 14.57 -7.98 22.73
CA ALA A 4 14.59 -6.53 22.95
C ALA A 4 13.40 -6.19 23.87
N ASP A 5 13.57 -6.48 25.16
CA ASP A 5 12.74 -5.88 26.20
C ASP A 5 13.04 -4.38 26.25
N THR A 6 12.18 -3.57 25.63
CA THR A 6 12.19 -2.10 25.81
C THR A 6 11.23 -1.74 26.92
N ALA A 7 11.59 -2.11 28.15
CA ALA A 7 10.93 -1.58 29.33
C ALA A 7 11.37 -0.12 29.55
N GLY A 8 10.52 0.80 29.10
CA GLY A 8 10.29 2.13 29.69
C GLY A 8 11.45 3.14 29.70
N GLY A 9 11.37 4.14 28.82
CA GLY A 9 12.09 5.41 29.03
C GLY A 9 12.44 6.21 27.79
N ASP A 10 11.46 6.71 27.05
CA ASP A 10 11.53 7.98 26.31
C ASP A 10 10.09 8.35 25.90
N GLY A 11 9.73 9.63 25.78
CA GLY A 11 8.36 10.16 25.65
C GLY A 11 7.58 9.80 24.39
N GLY A 12 7.77 8.59 23.85
CA GLY A 12 7.03 8.03 22.73
C GLY A 12 5.62 7.56 23.12
N PRO A 13 4.76 7.33 22.11
CA PRO A 13 3.41 6.83 22.33
C PRO A 13 3.43 5.51 23.09
N GLU A 14 2.42 5.30 23.95
CA GLU A 14 2.24 4.04 24.67
C GLU A 14 2.07 2.89 23.66
N MET A 15 2.89 1.85 23.82
CA MET A 15 2.91 0.70 22.94
C MET A 15 2.26 -0.49 23.65
N VAL A 16 1.26 -1.09 23.01
CA VAL A 16 0.63 -2.33 23.47
C VAL A 16 1.12 -3.49 22.60
N GLN A 17 1.51 -4.60 23.24
CA GLN A 17 1.90 -5.82 22.55
C GLN A 17 0.67 -6.63 22.16
N ILE A 18 0.63 -7.08 20.91
CA ILE A 18 -0.38 -8.00 20.38
C ILE A 18 0.26 -9.34 20.01
N ASN A 19 -0.50 -10.43 20.13
CA ASN A 19 -0.08 -11.75 19.67
C ASN A 19 -0.81 -12.09 18.38
N LEU A 20 -0.07 -12.42 17.32
CA LEU A 20 -0.58 -12.79 16.00
C LEU A 20 -0.22 -14.23 15.68
N ARG A 21 -1.15 -14.99 15.10
CA ARG A 21 -0.90 -16.35 14.62
C ARG A 21 -0.87 -16.35 13.09
N LEU A 22 0.26 -16.74 12.52
CA LEU A 22 0.50 -16.79 11.07
C LEU A 22 0.89 -18.20 10.65
N SER A 23 0.72 -18.54 9.36
CA SER A 23 1.33 -19.74 8.81
C SER A 23 2.85 -19.55 8.71
N LYS A 24 3.61 -20.65 8.75
CA LYS A 24 5.07 -20.59 8.61
C LYS A 24 5.50 -20.03 7.26
N SER A 25 4.85 -20.47 6.18
CA SER A 25 5.13 -19.99 4.82
C SER A 25 4.93 -18.48 4.71
N PHE A 26 3.86 -17.94 5.30
CA PHE A 26 3.61 -16.51 5.26
C PHE A 26 4.60 -15.72 6.12
N LEU A 27 5.08 -16.30 7.23
CA LEU A 27 6.16 -15.69 8.01
C LEU A 27 7.47 -15.61 7.21
N GLU A 28 7.79 -16.63 6.41
CA GLU A 28 8.96 -16.61 5.52
C GLU A 28 8.83 -15.52 4.45
N ASP A 29 7.65 -15.37 3.84
CA ASP A 29 7.39 -14.29 2.87
C ASP A 29 7.55 -12.90 3.51
N ILE A 30 7.05 -12.73 4.74
CA ILE A 30 7.22 -11.49 5.50
C ILE A 30 8.70 -11.24 5.75
N ASP A 31 9.43 -12.25 6.25
CA ASP A 31 10.85 -12.17 6.61
C ASP A 31 11.71 -11.74 5.41
N MET A 32 11.42 -12.25 4.21
CA MET A 32 12.06 -11.80 2.97
C MET A 32 11.69 -10.35 2.62
N THR A 33 10.39 -10.00 2.70
CA THR A 33 9.88 -8.71 2.26
C THR A 33 10.42 -7.53 3.10
N TRP A 34 10.46 -7.65 4.43
CA TRP A 34 10.91 -6.51 5.26
C TRP A 34 12.41 -6.25 5.10
N GLU A 35 13.21 -7.30 4.89
CA GLU A 35 14.65 -7.19 4.62
C GLU A 35 14.91 -6.51 3.28
N GLU A 36 14.21 -6.95 2.21
CA GLU A 36 14.30 -6.34 0.88
C GLU A 36 13.88 -4.87 0.88
N GLN A 37 12.86 -4.51 1.66
CA GLN A 37 12.40 -3.13 1.80
C GLN A 37 13.24 -2.29 2.79
N GLY A 38 14.27 -2.88 3.42
CA GLY A 38 15.23 -2.16 4.26
C GLY A 38 14.68 -1.70 5.61
N PHE A 39 13.64 -2.35 6.14
CA PHE A 39 13.16 -2.06 7.51
C PHE A 39 14.19 -2.50 8.55
N ASN A 40 14.17 -1.90 9.75
CA ASN A 40 15.12 -2.29 10.81
C ASN A 40 14.67 -3.55 11.56
N SER A 41 13.37 -3.86 11.50
CA SER A 41 12.81 -5.06 12.13
C SER A 41 11.47 -5.45 11.52
N ARG A 42 11.14 -6.73 11.68
CA ARG A 42 9.83 -7.31 11.37
C ARG A 42 8.68 -6.56 12.02
N SER A 43 8.81 -6.23 13.31
CA SER A 43 7.78 -5.52 14.07
C SER A 43 7.57 -4.10 13.57
N GLU A 44 8.57 -3.47 12.96
CA GLU A 44 8.43 -2.17 12.30
C GLU A 44 7.66 -2.30 10.99
N PHE A 45 8.03 -3.25 10.14
CA PHE A 45 7.32 -3.53 8.88
C PHE A 45 5.85 -3.88 9.11
N LEU A 46 5.55 -4.76 10.07
CA LEU A 46 4.16 -5.13 10.39
C LEU A 46 3.34 -3.94 10.90
N ARG A 47 3.94 -3.06 11.71
CA ARG A 47 3.28 -1.82 12.17
C ARG A 47 3.07 -0.84 11.02
N TYR A 48 4.03 -0.73 10.11
CA TYR A 48 3.91 0.09 8.90
C TYR A 48 2.76 -0.41 8.03
N ALA A 49 2.75 -1.69 7.66
CA ALA A 49 1.71 -2.29 6.82
C ALA A 49 0.32 -2.17 7.44
N ALA A 50 0.20 -2.42 8.76
CA ALA A 50 -1.07 -2.25 9.47
C ALA A 50 -1.53 -0.78 9.50
N ARG A 51 -0.61 0.18 9.70
CA ARG A 51 -0.93 1.61 9.68
C ARG A 51 -1.35 2.05 8.29
N ASP A 52 -0.62 1.64 7.26
CA ASP A 52 -0.90 1.98 5.87
C ASP A 52 -2.29 1.50 5.46
N ALA A 53 -2.61 0.23 5.73
CA ALA A 53 -3.93 -0.32 5.47
C ALA A 53 -5.09 0.42 6.17
N ILE A 54 -4.84 1.03 7.34
CA ILE A 54 -5.83 1.79 8.12
C ILE A 54 -5.89 3.26 7.70
N LYS A 55 -4.75 3.89 7.40
CA LYS A 55 -4.61 5.34 7.15
C LYS A 55 -4.77 5.71 5.68
N HIS A 56 -4.53 4.76 4.78
CA HIS A 56 -4.67 4.93 3.34
C HIS A 56 -5.61 3.86 2.76
N PRO A 57 -6.86 3.75 3.27
CA PRO A 57 -7.79 2.72 2.79
C PRO A 57 -8.23 2.96 1.33
N GLU A 58 -8.04 4.19 0.83
CA GLU A 58 -8.50 4.64 -0.49
C GLU A 58 -7.70 4.02 -1.63
N PHE A 59 -6.46 3.58 -1.35
CA PHE A 59 -5.69 2.74 -2.27
C PHE A 59 -6.04 1.27 -2.09
N SER A 60 -7.32 0.97 -2.36
CA SER A 60 -7.89 -0.36 -2.22
C SER A 60 -7.22 -1.35 -3.20
N ARG A 61 -7.45 -2.66 -2.97
CA ARG A 61 -7.09 -3.70 -3.94
C ARG A 61 -7.65 -3.43 -5.34
N GLU A 62 -8.79 -2.75 -5.44
CA GLU A 62 -9.35 -2.32 -6.73
C GLU A 62 -8.51 -1.22 -7.39
N GLY A 63 -7.98 -0.26 -6.61
CA GLY A 63 -7.02 0.73 -7.12
C GLY A 63 -5.76 0.08 -7.71
N TRP A 64 -5.22 -0.94 -7.04
CA TRP A 64 -4.11 -1.73 -7.57
C TRP A 64 -4.46 -2.48 -8.87
N LYS A 65 -5.66 -3.04 -8.98
CA LYS A 65 -6.12 -3.68 -10.22
C LYS A 65 -6.24 -2.67 -11.35
N GLN A 66 -6.74 -1.46 -11.09
CA GLN A 66 -6.84 -0.41 -12.10
C GLN A 66 -5.47 0.02 -12.60
N ILE A 67 -4.50 0.21 -11.71
CA ILE A 67 -3.12 0.55 -12.11
C ILE A 67 -2.48 -0.59 -12.92
N ALA A 68 -2.64 -1.84 -12.46
CA ALA A 68 -2.10 -2.99 -13.18
C ALA A 68 -2.76 -3.17 -14.56
N ALA A 69 -4.07 -2.96 -14.68
CA ALA A 69 -4.80 -3.00 -15.94
C ALA A 69 -4.33 -1.89 -16.89
N SER A 70 -4.23 -0.65 -16.39
CA SER A 70 -3.77 0.50 -17.17
C SER A 70 -2.33 0.32 -17.68
N GLU A 71 -1.41 -0.18 -16.84
CA GLU A 71 -0.03 -0.46 -17.27
C GLU A 71 0.04 -1.61 -18.29
N TYR A 72 -0.79 -2.65 -18.14
CA TYR A 72 -0.90 -3.71 -19.13
C TYR A 72 -1.40 -3.17 -20.47
N GLU A 73 -2.50 -2.41 -20.48
CA GLU A 73 -3.10 -1.80 -21.68
C GLU A 73 -2.11 -0.88 -22.40
N ARG A 74 -1.33 -0.11 -21.63
CA ARG A 74 -0.28 0.76 -22.18
C ARG A 74 0.84 -0.05 -22.85
N ARG A 75 1.21 -1.20 -22.27
CA ARG A 75 2.27 -2.07 -22.78
C ARG A 75 1.82 -2.92 -23.97
N SER A 76 0.57 -3.37 -23.99
CA SER A 76 -0.03 -4.11 -25.10
C SER A 76 -0.41 -3.19 -26.27
N GLY A 77 -0.37 -1.87 -26.09
CA GLY A 77 -0.82 -0.90 -27.08
C GLY A 77 -2.33 -0.90 -27.28
N SER A 78 -3.08 -1.48 -26.34
CA SER A 78 -4.55 -1.46 -26.34
C SER A 78 -5.13 -0.33 -25.50
N ALA A 79 -4.28 0.51 -24.89
CA ALA A 79 -4.71 1.70 -24.19
C ALA A 79 -5.33 2.70 -25.17
N GLU A 80 -6.58 3.08 -24.92
CA GLU A 80 -7.21 4.22 -25.55
C GLU A 80 -6.62 5.48 -24.90
N LEU A 81 -5.95 6.31 -25.71
CA LEU A 81 -5.33 7.54 -25.28
C LEU A 81 -6.16 8.70 -25.81
N VAL A 82 -6.49 9.65 -24.93
CA VAL A 82 -7.18 10.89 -25.28
C VAL A 82 -6.21 12.06 -25.15
N SER A 83 -6.29 13.03 -26.06
CA SER A 83 -5.48 14.24 -25.96
C SER A 83 -6.02 15.16 -24.86
N ARG A 84 -5.20 16.11 -24.41
CA ARG A 84 -5.64 17.08 -23.40
C ARG A 84 -6.78 17.94 -23.91
N GLU A 85 -6.72 18.33 -25.18
CA GLU A 85 -7.76 19.11 -25.84
C GLU A 85 -9.09 18.34 -25.87
N ASP A 86 -9.07 17.04 -26.20
CA ASP A 86 -10.27 16.19 -26.21
C ASP A 86 -10.88 16.05 -24.80
N VAL A 87 -10.04 15.90 -23.77
CA VAL A 87 -10.51 15.79 -22.37
C VAL A 87 -11.20 17.06 -21.91
N ILE A 88 -10.68 18.23 -22.27
CA ILE A 88 -11.29 19.52 -21.93
C ILE A 88 -12.63 19.66 -22.65
N GLU A 89 -12.71 19.29 -23.94
CA GLU A 89 -13.97 19.31 -24.70
C GLU A 89 -15.02 18.35 -24.11
N MET A 90 -14.60 17.18 -23.61
CA MET A 90 -15.49 16.23 -22.95
C MET A 90 -16.00 16.74 -21.59
N MET A 91 -15.16 17.44 -20.81
CA MET A 91 -15.55 18.03 -19.54
C MET A 91 -16.55 19.18 -19.75
N ASP A 92 -16.28 20.07 -20.71
CA ASP A 92 -17.18 21.18 -21.04
C ASP A 92 -18.53 20.66 -21.55
N ARG A 93 -18.55 19.59 -22.36
CA ARG A 93 -19.81 18.96 -22.82
C ARG A 93 -20.63 18.33 -21.69
N GLY A 94 -19.99 17.88 -20.62
CA GLY A 94 -20.66 17.29 -19.45
C GLY A 94 -21.32 18.32 -18.53
N GLU A 95 -20.87 19.58 -18.55
CA GLU A 95 -21.48 20.67 -17.78
C GLU A 95 -22.72 21.27 -18.47
N ASP A 96 -22.89 21.04 -19.77
CA ASP A 96 -24.02 21.55 -20.58
C ASP A 96 -25.28 20.64 -20.55
N GLU A 97 -25.21 19.47 -19.89
CA GLU A 97 -26.33 18.51 -19.75
C GLU A 97 -27.03 18.50 -18.37
N GLU A 98 -26.73 19.46 -17.46
CA GLU A 98 -27.39 19.62 -16.14
C GLU A 98 -28.40 20.78 -16.05
#